data_AF-A0A437UEM5-F1
#
_entry.id   AF-A0A437UEM5-F1
#
_cell.length_a   1.000
_cell.length_b   1.000
_cell.length_c   1.000
_cell.angle_alpha   90.00
_cell.angle_beta   90.00
_cell.angle_gamma   90.00
#
_symmetry.space_group_name_H-M   'P 1'
#
loop_
_entity.id
_entity.type
_entity.pdbx_description
1 polymer ?
#
loop_
_entity_poly.entity_id
_entity_poly.type
_entity_poly.pdbx_seq_one_letter_code
_entity_poly.pdbx_strand_id
1 'polypeptide(L)'
;MKKFLFIFLTFFFLTPKYAQNMEVKETNQENFNLEGALAIFKNAASLEEFEKAINEENNNVNNLDLNNDGTTDYITVEDIIDDSDHIIILSALVGDSEKQDIATLNIEKVGNDEVYIQIIGDEDLFDKNTIVEPYDISEKIMSDKGPSVGESIITRIMINVWTWPCIRFIYAPGYRVWVSPVRWSLFPRWWKPWRPINHALFITHIYKHRGYFHRIKTPARKLHVKYLSRKKNKASFMKPKRIPYNMGRKNHKR
;
A
#
# COMPACT_ATOMS: atom_id res chain seq x y z
N MET A 1 -46.05 17.32 51.94
CA MET A 1 -45.40 16.51 50.88
C MET A 1 -44.60 17.45 49.99
N LYS A 2 -43.27 17.55 50.18
CA LYS A 2 -42.40 18.44 49.41
C LYS A 2 -42.00 17.74 48.11
N LYS A 3 -42.40 18.27 46.95
CA LYS A 3 -42.02 17.74 45.63
C LYS A 3 -40.65 18.29 45.25
N PHE A 4 -39.64 17.42 45.20
CA PHE A 4 -38.34 17.74 44.61
C PHE A 4 -38.45 17.64 43.08
N LEU A 5 -38.21 18.75 42.39
CA LEU A 5 -38.11 18.82 40.94
C LEU A 5 -36.64 18.56 40.55
N PHE A 6 -36.35 17.41 39.96
CA PHE A 6 -35.01 17.06 39.46
C PHE A 6 -34.92 17.49 37.98
N ILE A 7 -34.15 18.54 37.69
CA ILE A 7 -33.86 18.97 36.31
C ILE A 7 -32.61 18.21 35.84
N PHE A 8 -32.79 17.33 34.86
CA PHE A 8 -31.71 16.58 34.23
C PHE A 8 -31.10 17.45 33.10
N LEU A 9 -29.94 18.06 33.37
CA LEU A 9 -29.20 18.85 32.39
C LEU A 9 -28.35 17.90 31.52
N THR A 10 -28.86 17.54 30.34
CA THR A 10 -28.08 16.77 29.35
C THR A 10 -27.06 17.68 28.67
N PHE A 11 -25.79 17.56 29.05
CA PHE A 11 -24.66 18.16 28.32
C PHE A 11 -24.42 17.37 27.03
N PHE A 12 -24.75 17.96 25.88
CA PHE A 12 -24.35 17.45 24.57
C PHE A 12 -22.86 17.75 24.38
N PHE A 13 -21.99 16.76 24.60
CA PHE A 13 -20.58 16.85 24.25
C PHE A 13 -20.42 16.78 22.73
N LEU A 14 -20.35 17.95 22.08
CA LEU A 14 -19.86 18.07 20.72
C LEU A 14 -18.33 17.97 20.73
N THR A 15 -17.79 16.77 20.49
CA THR A 15 -16.36 16.61 20.22
C THR A 15 -16.04 17.18 18.84
N PRO A 16 -15.18 18.20 18.69
CA PRO A 16 -14.73 18.64 17.38
C PRO A 16 -13.84 17.54 16.77
N LYS A 17 -14.30 16.91 15.69
CA LYS A 17 -13.44 16.07 14.85
C LYS A 17 -12.58 17.00 14.00
N TYR A 18 -11.30 17.14 14.35
CA TYR A 18 -10.32 17.72 13.43
C TYR A 18 -10.08 16.74 12.27
N ALA A 19 -10.70 17.01 11.13
CA ALA A 19 -10.29 16.39 9.87
C ALA A 19 -9.09 17.18 9.33
N GLN A 20 -7.89 16.61 9.43
CA GLN A 20 -6.72 17.15 8.73
C GLN A 20 -6.88 16.81 7.24
N ASN A 21 -7.38 17.76 6.47
CA ASN A 21 -7.35 17.71 5.01
C ASN A 21 -5.90 17.91 4.56
N MET A 22 -5.14 16.82 4.47
CA MET A 22 -3.96 16.82 3.62
C MET A 22 -4.48 16.65 2.19
N GLU A 23 -4.51 17.76 1.45
CA GLU A 23 -4.74 17.76 0.01
C GLU A 23 -3.52 17.10 -0.65
N VAL A 24 -3.50 15.77 -0.65
CA VAL A 24 -2.61 14.99 -1.49
C VAL A 24 -3.09 15.25 -2.90
N LYS A 25 -2.29 15.99 -3.67
CA LYS A 25 -2.48 16.17 -5.10
C LYS A 25 -2.22 14.82 -5.77
N GLU A 26 -3.22 13.95 -5.70
CA GLU A 26 -3.20 12.62 -6.31
C GLU A 26 -3.06 12.78 -7.81
N THR A 27 -1.94 12.32 -8.33
CA THR A 27 -1.68 12.15 -9.74
C THR A 27 -2.51 10.97 -10.25
N ASN A 28 -3.82 11.22 -10.44
CA ASN A 28 -4.71 10.76 -11.51
C ASN A 28 -4.60 9.36 -12.18
N GLN A 29 -3.89 8.35 -11.63
CA GLN A 29 -3.68 7.09 -12.37
C GLN A 29 -3.76 5.79 -11.56
N GLU A 30 -3.91 5.86 -10.24
CA GLU A 30 -3.71 4.66 -9.41
C GLU A 30 -5.02 3.88 -9.21
N ASN A 31 -5.15 2.77 -9.93
CA ASN A 31 -6.19 1.75 -9.74
C ASN A 31 -5.70 0.58 -8.86
N PHE A 32 -4.60 0.78 -8.12
CA PHE A 32 -4.10 -0.14 -7.11
C PHE A 32 -3.71 0.62 -5.85
N ASN A 33 -4.10 0.09 -4.69
CA ASN A 33 -3.93 0.76 -3.40
C ASN A 33 -2.72 0.20 -2.62
N LEU A 34 -1.61 0.92 -2.62
CA LEU A 34 -0.38 0.52 -1.92
C LEU A 34 -0.57 0.44 -0.40
N GLU A 35 -1.28 1.39 0.18
CA GLU A 35 -1.63 1.43 1.59
C GLU A 35 -2.49 0.22 1.99
N GLY A 36 -3.49 -0.09 1.17
CA GLY A 36 -4.35 -1.26 1.36
C GLY A 36 -3.61 -2.58 1.22
N ALA A 37 -2.71 -2.70 0.24
CA ALA A 37 -1.87 -3.87 0.08
C ALA A 37 -0.99 -4.11 1.32
N LEU A 38 -0.38 -3.04 1.86
CA LEU A 38 0.43 -3.14 3.07
C LEU A 38 -0.42 -3.48 4.31
N ALA A 39 -1.66 -2.99 4.40
CA ALA A 39 -2.61 -3.34 5.44
C ALA A 39 -3.01 -4.83 5.40
N ILE A 40 -3.23 -5.40 4.22
CA ILE A 40 -3.50 -6.83 4.05
C ILE A 40 -2.25 -7.63 4.42
N PHE A 41 -1.09 -7.24 3.92
CA PHE A 41 0.18 -7.92 4.21
C PHE A 41 0.47 -8.02 5.71
N LYS A 42 0.19 -6.95 6.45
CA LYS A 42 0.31 -6.91 7.92
C LYS A 42 -0.51 -8.01 8.62
N ASN A 43 -1.67 -8.38 8.08
CA ASN A 43 -2.60 -9.30 8.73
C ASN A 43 -2.57 -10.72 8.15
N ALA A 44 -2.08 -10.90 6.92
CA ALA A 44 -2.00 -12.20 6.27
C ALA A 44 -1.03 -13.14 7.01
N ALA A 45 -1.34 -14.43 7.10
CA ALA A 45 -0.47 -15.43 7.73
C ALA A 45 0.62 -15.95 6.79
N SER A 46 0.50 -15.73 5.48
CA SER A 46 1.45 -16.17 4.46
C SER A 46 1.36 -15.32 3.18
N LEU A 47 2.34 -15.49 2.28
CA LEU A 47 2.30 -14.85 0.96
C LEU A 47 1.16 -15.38 0.06
N GLU A 48 0.75 -16.63 0.23
CA GLU A 48 -0.40 -17.20 -0.46
C GLU A 48 -1.71 -16.52 -0.03
N GLU A 49 -1.89 -16.37 1.28
CA GLU A 49 -3.07 -15.70 1.82
C GLU A 49 -3.09 -14.21 1.45
N PHE A 50 -1.91 -13.57 1.48
CA PHE A 50 -1.75 -12.20 1.01
C PHE A 50 -2.15 -12.06 -0.48
N GLU A 51 -1.65 -12.94 -1.36
CA GLU A 51 -2.00 -12.95 -2.78
C GLU A 51 -3.51 -13.14 -2.99
N LYS A 52 -4.12 -14.06 -2.25
CA LYS A 52 -5.57 -14.27 -2.31
C LYS A 52 -6.31 -12.99 -1.92
N ALA A 53 -5.97 -12.40 -0.78
CA ALA A 53 -6.68 -11.27 -0.22
C ALA A 53 -6.57 -10.00 -1.06
N ILE A 54 -5.42 -9.70 -1.70
CA ILE A 54 -5.31 -8.54 -2.60
C ILE A 54 -6.17 -8.70 -3.87
N ASN A 55 -6.51 -9.93 -4.24
CA ASN A 55 -7.37 -10.28 -5.38
C ASN A 55 -8.84 -10.53 -5.01
N GLU A 56 -9.26 -10.14 -3.82
CA GLU A 56 -10.67 -10.17 -3.42
C GLU A 56 -11.29 -8.77 -3.58
N GLU A 57 -12.37 -8.67 -4.37
CA GLU A 57 -13.08 -7.42 -4.68
C GLU A 57 -13.40 -6.59 -3.43
N ASN A 58 -13.93 -7.24 -2.39
CA ASN A 58 -14.37 -6.59 -1.15
C ASN A 58 -13.23 -5.94 -0.35
N ASN A 59 -11.98 -6.29 -0.63
CA ASN A 59 -10.84 -5.71 0.07
C ASN A 59 -10.47 -4.31 -0.46
N ASN A 60 -11.01 -3.89 -1.62
CA ASN A 60 -10.79 -2.57 -2.23
C ASN A 60 -9.29 -2.23 -2.35
N VAL A 61 -8.52 -3.18 -2.88
CA VAL A 61 -7.07 -3.01 -3.11
C VAL A 61 -6.74 -3.02 -4.59
N ASN A 62 -7.32 -3.96 -5.34
CA ASN A 62 -7.14 -4.09 -6.78
C ASN A 62 -8.36 -3.53 -7.54
N ASN A 63 -8.11 -2.62 -8.48
CA ASN A 63 -9.07 -2.12 -9.47
C ASN A 63 -8.41 -2.02 -10.87
N LEU A 64 -7.32 -2.76 -11.08
CA LEU A 64 -6.50 -2.69 -12.29
C LEU A 64 -7.16 -3.44 -13.45
N ASP A 65 -7.11 -2.84 -14.63
CA ASP A 65 -7.48 -3.41 -15.94
C ASP A 65 -6.49 -2.81 -16.96
N LEU A 66 -5.26 -3.32 -16.91
CA LEU A 66 -4.11 -2.86 -17.68
C LEU A 66 -4.18 -3.36 -19.13
N ASN A 67 -4.78 -4.52 -19.36
CA ASN A 67 -4.99 -5.06 -20.69
C ASN A 67 -6.25 -4.48 -21.39
N ASN A 68 -7.10 -3.74 -20.66
CA ASN A 68 -8.33 -3.10 -21.13
C ASN A 68 -9.37 -4.11 -21.65
N ASP A 69 -9.48 -5.27 -21.02
CA ASP A 69 -10.50 -6.28 -21.35
C ASP A 69 -11.85 -6.04 -20.65
N GLY A 70 -11.92 -5.01 -19.79
CA GLY A 70 -13.12 -4.62 -19.06
C GLY A 70 -13.32 -5.40 -17.76
N THR A 71 -12.36 -6.21 -17.37
CA THR A 71 -12.35 -6.96 -16.11
C THR A 71 -11.03 -6.78 -15.36
N THR A 72 -11.02 -7.07 -14.06
CA THR A 72 -9.82 -6.86 -13.26
C THR A 72 -8.72 -7.89 -13.54
N ASP A 73 -7.49 -7.41 -13.66
CA ASP A 73 -6.31 -8.27 -13.80
C ASP A 73 -5.98 -8.98 -12.48
N TYR A 74 -5.63 -10.26 -12.56
CA TYR A 74 -5.14 -11.01 -11.40
C TYR A 74 -3.71 -10.60 -11.06
N ILE A 75 -3.46 -10.31 -9.78
CA ILE A 75 -2.14 -9.94 -9.27
C ILE A 75 -1.45 -11.18 -8.71
N THR A 76 -0.32 -11.55 -9.29
CA THR A 76 0.57 -12.60 -8.77
C THR A 76 1.58 -12.06 -7.77
N VAL A 77 1.95 -12.87 -6.78
CA VAL A 77 2.99 -12.57 -5.81
C VAL A 77 4.21 -13.48 -6.04
N GLU A 78 5.41 -12.90 -6.05
CA GLU A 78 6.68 -13.62 -6.13
C GLU A 78 7.65 -13.07 -5.08
N ASP A 79 8.33 -13.94 -4.35
CA ASP A 79 9.39 -13.56 -3.41
C ASP A 79 10.78 -13.75 -4.04
N ILE A 80 11.65 -12.76 -3.87
CA ILE A 80 13.07 -12.85 -4.18
C ILE A 80 13.85 -12.61 -2.89
N ILE A 81 14.63 -13.62 -2.49
CA ILE A 81 15.55 -13.52 -1.36
C ILE A 81 16.87 -12.92 -1.84
N ASP A 82 17.36 -11.93 -1.11
CA ASP A 82 18.66 -11.30 -1.28
C ASP A 82 19.39 -11.26 0.06
N ASP A 83 20.30 -12.22 0.29
CA ASP A 83 20.91 -12.47 1.59
C ASP A 83 19.85 -12.76 2.69
N SER A 84 19.61 -11.81 3.59
CA SER A 84 18.57 -11.87 4.62
C SER A 84 17.35 -11.02 4.31
N ASP A 85 17.37 -10.29 3.20
CA ASP A 85 16.30 -9.38 2.80
C ASP A 85 15.37 -10.07 1.79
N HIS A 86 14.11 -9.63 1.77
CA HIS A 86 13.11 -10.15 0.83
C HIS A 86 12.56 -9.02 -0.04
N ILE A 87 12.32 -9.34 -1.31
CA ILE A 87 11.67 -8.45 -2.27
C ILE A 87 10.43 -9.19 -2.78
N ILE A 88 9.27 -8.79 -2.28
CA ILE A 88 7.99 -9.34 -2.72
C ILE A 88 7.49 -8.52 -3.91
N ILE A 89 7.41 -9.13 -5.07
CA ILE A 89 6.99 -8.50 -6.31
C ILE A 89 5.50 -8.76 -6.52
N LEU A 90 4.76 -7.69 -6.82
CA LEU A 90 3.36 -7.75 -7.25
C LEU A 90 3.32 -7.50 -8.76
N SER A 91 2.79 -8.44 -9.53
CA SER A 91 2.66 -8.29 -10.99
C SER A 91 1.27 -8.71 -11.47
N ALA A 92 0.64 -7.88 -12.32
CA ALA A 92 -0.58 -8.22 -13.04
C ALA A 92 -0.28 -9.21 -14.17
N LEU A 93 -1.12 -10.24 -14.29
CA LEU A 93 -1.20 -11.05 -15.50
C LEU A 93 -1.98 -10.25 -16.55
N VAL A 94 -1.32 -9.84 -17.65
CA VAL A 94 -1.95 -9.02 -18.71
C VAL A 94 -2.05 -9.74 -20.06
N GLY A 95 -1.48 -10.94 -20.14
CA GLY A 95 -1.58 -11.84 -21.30
C GLY A 95 -0.92 -13.19 -21.02
N ASP A 96 -0.89 -14.06 -22.03
CA ASP A 96 -0.43 -15.46 -21.90
C ASP A 96 1.02 -15.59 -21.42
N SER A 97 1.89 -14.73 -21.96
CA SER A 97 3.31 -14.67 -21.62
C SER A 97 3.75 -13.31 -21.07
N GLU A 98 2.79 -12.46 -20.71
CA GLU A 98 3.06 -11.07 -20.33
C GLU A 98 2.59 -10.79 -18.91
N LYS A 99 3.51 -10.26 -18.11
CA LYS A 99 3.25 -9.73 -16.78
C LYS A 99 3.70 -8.27 -16.73
N GLN A 100 2.92 -7.44 -16.07
CA GLN A 100 3.31 -6.07 -15.77
C GLN A 100 3.49 -5.91 -14.26
N ASP A 101 4.64 -5.39 -13.84
CA ASP A 101 4.90 -5.13 -12.42
C ASP A 101 4.07 -3.94 -11.94
N ILE A 102 3.55 -4.07 -10.72
CA ILE A 102 2.69 -3.08 -10.08
C ILE A 102 3.42 -2.39 -8.94
N ALA A 103 4.01 -3.19 -8.05
CA ALA A 103 4.71 -2.70 -6.88
C ALA A 103 5.67 -3.74 -6.33
N THR A 104 6.58 -3.32 -5.45
CA THR A 104 7.48 -4.20 -4.71
C THR A 104 7.42 -3.90 -3.22
N LEU A 105 7.31 -4.91 -2.36
CA LEU A 105 7.52 -4.78 -0.92
C LEU A 105 8.97 -5.16 -0.63
N ASN A 106 9.77 -4.19 -0.23
CA ASN A 106 11.15 -4.41 0.20
C ASN A 106 11.17 -4.60 1.71
N ILE A 107 11.67 -5.76 2.15
CA ILE A 107 11.72 -6.17 3.54
C ILE A 107 13.18 -6.30 3.92
N GLU A 108 13.65 -5.39 4.77
CA GLU A 108 15.05 -5.28 5.19
C GLU A 108 15.20 -5.81 6.62
N LYS A 109 16.03 -6.82 6.82
CA LYS A 109 16.34 -7.37 8.14
C LYS A 109 17.63 -6.79 8.67
N VAL A 110 17.50 -5.87 9.63
CA VAL A 110 18.63 -5.10 10.18
C VAL A 110 19.22 -5.78 11.42
N GLY A 111 18.41 -6.55 12.15
CA GLY A 111 18.83 -7.26 13.36
C GLY A 111 18.23 -8.66 13.49
N ASN A 112 18.34 -9.27 14.67
CA ASN A 112 17.77 -10.59 14.93
C ASN A 112 16.24 -10.56 14.84
N ASP A 113 15.63 -9.61 15.55
CA ASP A 113 14.18 -9.40 15.65
C ASP A 113 13.79 -7.99 15.16
N GLU A 114 14.56 -7.42 14.24
CA GLU A 114 14.37 -6.05 13.73
C GLU A 114 14.27 -6.06 12.21
N VAL A 115 13.07 -5.78 11.72
CA VAL A 115 12.72 -5.81 10.30
C VAL A 115 11.94 -4.55 9.94
N TYR A 116 12.26 -3.96 8.80
CA TYR A 116 11.54 -2.83 8.22
C TYR A 116 10.96 -3.20 6.86
N ILE A 117 9.85 -2.58 6.50
CA ILE A 117 9.16 -2.83 5.23
C ILE A 117 8.78 -1.52 4.55
N GLN A 118 8.92 -1.49 3.23
CA GLN A 118 8.44 -0.41 2.38
C GLN A 118 7.78 -1.01 1.13
N ILE A 119 6.60 -0.53 0.76
CA ILE A 119 5.99 -0.84 -0.54
C ILE A 119 6.26 0.32 -1.51
N ILE A 120 6.76 -0.01 -2.70
CA ILE A 120 7.15 0.95 -3.73
C ILE A 120 6.38 0.64 -5.00
N GLY A 121 5.61 1.61 -5.48
CA GLY A 121 4.88 1.50 -6.74
C GLY A 121 5.82 1.52 -7.95
N ASP A 122 5.51 0.73 -8.97
CA ASP A 122 6.26 0.71 -10.22
C ASP A 122 6.09 2.04 -10.98
N GLU A 123 7.18 2.63 -11.48
CA GLU A 123 7.17 3.94 -12.16
C GLU A 123 6.34 3.97 -13.46
N ASP A 124 5.94 2.80 -13.98
CA ASP A 124 5.05 2.70 -15.13
C ASP A 124 3.55 2.90 -14.76
N LEU A 125 3.18 2.71 -13.49
CA LEU A 125 1.82 2.89 -12.97
C LEU A 125 1.69 4.03 -11.96
N PHE A 126 2.75 4.29 -11.21
CA PHE A 126 2.80 5.25 -10.11
C PHE A 126 3.77 6.38 -10.45
N ASP A 127 3.57 7.53 -9.80
CA ASP A 127 4.58 8.58 -9.84
C ASP A 127 5.92 8.06 -9.30
N LYS A 128 7.01 8.58 -9.86
CA LYS A 128 8.35 8.24 -9.39
C LYS A 128 8.50 8.46 -7.89
N ASN A 129 9.13 7.49 -7.22
CA ASN A 129 9.31 7.45 -5.76
C ASN A 129 7.96 7.46 -5.00
N THR A 130 6.92 6.81 -5.52
CA THR A 130 5.72 6.53 -4.71
C THR A 130 6.02 5.39 -3.74
N ILE A 131 6.39 5.77 -2.52
CA ILE A 131 6.80 4.85 -1.44
C ILE A 131 5.84 4.99 -0.28
N VAL A 132 5.37 3.85 0.23
CA VAL A 132 4.53 3.77 1.43
C VAL A 132 5.23 2.89 2.46
N GLU A 133 5.25 3.33 3.71
CA GLU A 133 5.84 2.59 4.84
C GLU A 133 4.97 2.71 6.10
N PRO A 134 5.02 1.72 7.02
CA PRO A 134 4.33 1.81 8.30
C PRO A 134 5.06 2.80 9.22
N TYR A 135 4.32 3.70 9.85
CA TYR A 135 4.87 4.67 10.80
C TYR A 135 4.10 4.67 12.12
N ASP A 136 4.79 5.00 13.20
CA ASP A 136 4.18 5.36 14.49
C ASP A 136 4.35 6.85 14.75
N ILE A 137 3.49 7.39 15.61
CA ILE A 137 3.55 8.78 16.05
C ILE A 137 4.19 8.82 17.43
N SER A 138 5.36 9.43 17.52
CA SER A 138 5.96 9.76 18.80
C SER A 138 5.76 11.25 19.10
N GLU A 139 5.25 11.52 20.29
CA GLU A 139 5.12 12.88 20.81
C GLU A 139 6.25 13.11 21.83
N LYS A 140 7.12 14.08 21.53
CA LYS A 140 8.14 14.52 22.47
C LYS A 140 7.76 15.89 23.00
N ILE A 141 7.46 15.95 24.29
CA ILE A 141 7.20 17.22 24.98
C ILE A 141 8.54 17.86 25.29
N MET A 142 8.83 19.01 24.66
CA MET A 142 9.97 19.82 25.06
C MET A 142 9.59 20.61 26.31
N SER A 143 10.21 20.25 27.45
CA SER A 143 10.11 21.04 28.67
C SER A 143 11.28 22.01 28.71
N ASP A 144 11.01 23.27 28.37
CA ASP A 144 11.88 24.35 28.79
C ASP A 144 11.66 24.62 30.28
N LYS A 145 12.74 24.88 31.02
CA LYS A 145 12.73 25.11 32.48
C LYS A 145 12.09 26.47 32.85
N GLY A 146 10.83 26.68 32.48
CA GLY A 146 10.08 27.92 32.72
C GLY A 146 8.57 27.71 32.60
N PRO A 147 7.75 28.75 32.86
CA PRO A 147 6.29 28.64 32.87
C PRO A 147 5.66 28.68 31.45
N SER A 148 6.32 28.10 30.44
CA SER A 148 5.75 27.99 29.10
C SER A 148 4.95 26.70 28.95
N VAL A 149 3.88 26.74 28.15
CA VAL A 149 3.23 25.51 27.67
C VAL A 149 4.25 24.78 26.80
N GLY A 150 4.60 23.54 27.18
CA GLY A 150 5.59 22.75 26.45
C GLY A 150 5.15 22.54 25.00
N GLU A 151 6.08 22.72 24.06
CA GLU A 151 5.83 22.45 22.65
C GLU A 151 5.91 20.94 22.40
N SER A 152 4.83 20.36 21.89
CA SER A 152 4.77 18.96 21.48
C SER A 152 5.29 18.81 20.06
N ILE A 153 6.46 18.20 19.90
CA ILE A 153 6.98 17.82 18.59
C ILE A 153 6.46 16.42 18.26
N ILE A 154 5.65 16.35 17.20
CA ILE A 154 5.14 15.10 16.64
C ILE A 154 6.13 14.62 15.58
N THR A 155 6.83 13.52 15.84
CA THR A 155 7.73 12.90 14.85
C THR A 155 7.26 11.51 14.44
N ARG A 156 7.37 11.23 13.14
CA ARG A 156 7.08 9.91 12.56
C ARG A 156 8.31 9.02 12.68
N ILE A 157 8.13 7.83 13.22
CA ILE A 157 9.21 6.84 13.40
C ILE A 157 8.86 5.57 12.61
N MET A 158 9.87 4.94 12.01
CA MET A 158 9.70 3.63 11.36
C MET A 158 9.39 2.56 12.41
N ILE A 159 8.43 1.69 12.09
CA ILE A 159 8.02 0.60 12.98
C ILE A 159 8.77 -0.69 12.64
N ASN A 160 9.23 -1.39 13.67
CA ASN A 160 9.69 -2.76 13.54
C ASN A 160 8.49 -3.70 13.26
N VAL A 161 8.49 -4.35 12.11
CA VAL A 161 7.39 -5.22 11.64
C VAL A 161 7.61 -6.70 11.94
N TRP A 162 8.62 -7.05 12.74
CA TRP A 162 8.99 -8.44 13.05
C TRP A 162 7.83 -9.31 13.53
N THR A 163 6.87 -8.73 14.26
CA THR A 163 5.73 -9.47 14.84
C THR A 163 4.59 -9.72 13.86
N TRP A 164 4.65 -9.19 12.64
CA TRP A 164 3.59 -9.41 11.64
C TRP A 164 3.58 -10.89 11.20
N PRO A 165 2.40 -11.54 11.09
CA PRO A 165 2.33 -12.97 10.81
C PRO A 165 3.03 -13.37 9.50
N CYS A 166 2.83 -12.60 8.42
CA CYS A 166 3.51 -12.82 7.15
C CYS A 166 5.03 -12.68 7.25
N ILE A 167 5.54 -11.71 8.03
CA ILE A 167 6.98 -11.53 8.28
C ILE A 167 7.53 -12.74 9.05
N ARG A 168 6.84 -13.16 10.10
CA ARG A 168 7.19 -14.38 10.85
C ARG A 168 7.21 -15.62 9.96
N PHE A 169 6.29 -15.69 9.01
CA PHE A 169 6.18 -16.80 8.07
C PHE A 169 7.37 -16.87 7.10
N ILE A 170 7.76 -15.76 6.47
CA ILE A 170 8.88 -15.77 5.50
C ILE A 170 10.24 -16.00 6.18
N TYR A 171 10.39 -15.64 7.46
CA TYR A 171 11.60 -15.91 8.25
C TYR A 171 11.53 -17.22 9.05
N ALA A 172 10.45 -18.00 8.92
CA ALA A 172 10.32 -19.26 9.64
C ALA A 172 11.33 -20.31 9.13
N PRO A 173 11.87 -21.17 10.01
CA PRO A 173 12.65 -22.31 9.58
C PRO A 173 11.85 -23.19 8.62
N GLY A 174 12.40 -23.46 7.43
CA GLY A 174 11.74 -24.27 6.41
C GLY A 174 10.79 -23.50 5.47
N TYR A 175 10.72 -22.18 5.57
CA TYR A 175 10.08 -21.35 4.54
C TYR A 175 10.67 -21.67 3.16
N ARG A 176 9.78 -21.78 2.17
CA ARG A 176 10.13 -21.96 0.77
C ARG A 176 9.66 -20.73 0.02
N VAL A 177 10.55 -20.16 -0.79
CA VAL A 177 10.28 -19.00 -1.63
C VAL A 177 8.93 -19.15 -2.32
N TRP A 178 8.01 -18.23 -2.04
CA TRP A 178 6.71 -18.21 -2.68
C TRP A 178 6.85 -17.72 -4.12
N VAL A 179 6.32 -18.51 -5.04
CA VAL A 179 6.13 -18.10 -6.43
C VAL A 179 4.70 -18.46 -6.77
N SER A 180 3.88 -17.46 -7.09
CA SER A 180 2.48 -17.68 -7.45
C SER A 180 2.35 -18.81 -8.48
N PRO A 181 1.51 -19.84 -8.22
CA PRO A 181 1.25 -20.91 -9.18
C PRO A 181 0.31 -20.45 -10.30
N VAL A 182 -0.33 -19.29 -10.17
CA VAL A 182 -1.34 -18.80 -11.09
C VAL A 182 -0.71 -18.41 -12.43
N ARG A 183 -1.37 -18.79 -13.51
CA ARG A 183 -0.97 -18.49 -14.89
C ARG A 183 -2.15 -17.91 -15.63
N TRP A 184 -1.87 -17.24 -16.75
CA TRP A 184 -2.92 -16.77 -17.65
C TRP A 184 -3.86 -17.91 -18.01
N SER A 185 -5.16 -17.63 -18.03
CA SER A 185 -6.21 -18.62 -18.32
C SER A 185 -6.32 -19.81 -17.34
N LEU A 186 -5.47 -19.89 -16.32
CA LEU A 186 -5.51 -20.89 -15.25
C LEU A 186 -5.59 -20.19 -13.89
N PHE A 187 -6.76 -19.59 -13.64
CA PHE A 187 -7.03 -18.86 -12.41
C PHE A 187 -7.57 -19.78 -11.30
N PRO A 188 -7.34 -19.43 -10.03
CA PRO A 188 -7.92 -20.16 -8.91
C PRO A 188 -9.44 -20.15 -8.95
N ARG A 189 -10.08 -21.27 -8.57
CA ARG A 189 -11.55 -21.41 -8.58
C ARG A 189 -12.29 -20.38 -7.72
N TRP A 190 -11.64 -19.87 -6.67
CA TRP A 190 -12.20 -18.86 -5.79
C TRP A 190 -12.17 -17.45 -6.38
N TRP A 191 -11.28 -17.20 -7.35
CA TRP A 191 -11.16 -15.90 -7.98
C TRP A 191 -12.22 -15.74 -9.06
N LYS A 192 -12.89 -14.60 -9.04
CA LYS A 192 -13.81 -14.18 -10.09
C LYS A 192 -13.42 -12.76 -10.47
N PRO A 193 -13.05 -12.50 -11.73
CA PRO A 193 -12.75 -11.14 -12.14
C PRO A 193 -14.02 -10.28 -12.04
N TRP A 194 -13.87 -9.02 -11.66
CA TRP A 194 -14.97 -8.06 -11.57
C TRP A 194 -14.73 -6.91 -12.53
N ARG A 195 -15.77 -6.12 -12.80
CA ARG A 195 -15.62 -4.91 -13.60
C ARG A 195 -14.94 -3.83 -12.76
N PRO A 196 -13.84 -3.21 -13.23
CA PRO A 196 -13.25 -2.08 -12.55
C PRO A 196 -14.30 -0.99 -12.31
N ILE A 197 -14.35 -0.48 -11.10
CA ILE A 197 -15.20 0.66 -10.77
C ILE A 197 -14.53 1.94 -11.23
N ASN A 198 -15.33 2.99 -11.42
CA ASN A 198 -14.82 4.31 -11.77
C ASN A 198 -13.75 4.76 -10.76
N HIS A 199 -12.63 5.31 -11.25
CA HIS A 199 -11.50 5.73 -10.41
C HIS A 199 -11.92 6.62 -9.24
N ALA A 200 -12.80 7.60 -9.45
CA ALA A 200 -13.26 8.47 -8.37
C ALA A 200 -14.01 7.69 -7.27
N LEU A 201 -14.77 6.67 -7.63
CA LEU A 201 -15.40 5.76 -6.67
C LEU A 201 -14.37 4.84 -6.03
N PHE A 202 -13.38 4.34 -6.77
CA PHE A 202 -12.31 3.55 -6.17
C PHE A 202 -11.58 4.33 -5.07
N ILE A 203 -11.26 5.60 -5.34
CA ILE A 203 -10.67 6.52 -4.36
C ILE A 203 -11.53 6.66 -3.10
N THR A 204 -12.87 6.62 -3.21
CA THR A 204 -13.73 6.67 -2.01
C THR A 204 -13.69 5.37 -1.20
N HIS A 205 -13.50 4.22 -1.84
CA HIS A 205 -13.45 2.92 -1.18
C HIS A 205 -12.11 2.63 -0.48
N ILE A 206 -11.01 3.26 -0.93
CA ILE A 206 -9.68 3.08 -0.34
C ILE A 206 -9.47 3.91 0.94
N TYR A 207 -10.34 4.88 1.26
CA TYR A 207 -10.19 5.69 2.48
C TYR A 207 -10.10 4.86 3.76
N LYS A 208 -10.69 3.66 3.79
CA LYS A 208 -10.59 2.72 4.92
C LYS A 208 -9.14 2.31 5.25
N HIS A 209 -8.23 2.41 4.28
CA HIS A 209 -6.83 2.00 4.39
C HIS A 209 -5.86 3.18 4.63
N ARG A 210 -6.30 4.43 4.51
CA ARG A 210 -5.42 5.63 4.55
C ARG A 210 -4.91 6.02 5.95
N GLY A 211 -5.37 5.36 7.01
CA GLY A 211 -5.09 5.78 8.40
C GLY A 211 -3.69 5.45 8.93
N TYR A 212 -2.89 4.64 8.25
CA TYR A 212 -1.69 4.01 8.85
C TYR A 212 -0.40 4.18 8.04
N PHE A 213 -0.43 4.96 6.94
CA PHE A 213 0.63 4.94 5.93
C PHE A 213 0.89 6.33 5.35
N HIS A 214 2.17 6.68 5.16
CA HIS A 214 2.58 7.96 4.60
C HIS A 214 3.33 7.77 3.28
N ARG A 215 2.95 8.55 2.27
CA ARG A 215 3.69 8.60 0.99
C ARG A 215 4.93 9.46 1.15
N ILE A 216 6.10 8.87 0.92
CA ILE A 216 7.39 9.56 1.05
C ILE A 216 8.01 9.71 -0.34
N LYS A 217 8.63 10.88 -0.60
CA LYS A 217 9.37 11.17 -1.84
C LYS A 217 10.88 10.91 -1.76
N THR A 218 11.34 10.25 -0.71
CA THR A 218 12.76 9.92 -0.49
C THR A 218 13.22 8.91 -1.55
N PRO A 219 14.48 8.91 -2.00
CA PRO A 219 14.97 7.92 -2.95
C PRO A 219 14.74 6.49 -2.44
N ALA A 220 14.36 5.61 -3.36
CA ALA A 220 14.17 4.20 -3.07
C ALA A 220 15.46 3.58 -2.48
N ARG A 221 15.31 2.74 -1.45
CA ARG A 221 16.43 2.08 -0.77
C ARG A 221 17.22 1.16 -1.71
N LYS A 222 18.41 0.75 -1.25
CA LYS A 222 19.36 -0.13 -1.94
C LYS A 222 18.72 -1.37 -2.57
N LEU A 223 17.80 -2.02 -1.86
CA LEU A 223 17.05 -3.21 -2.31
C LEU A 223 16.27 -2.96 -3.60
N HIS A 224 15.46 -1.89 -3.64
CA HIS A 224 14.67 -1.55 -4.82
C HIS A 224 15.54 -1.16 -6.01
N VAL A 225 16.66 -0.46 -5.78
CA VAL A 225 17.61 -0.12 -6.85
C VAL A 225 18.23 -1.40 -7.44
N LYS A 226 18.55 -2.38 -6.60
CA LYS A 226 19.05 -3.69 -7.05
C LYS A 226 17.99 -4.45 -7.83
N TYR A 227 16.74 -4.43 -7.38
CA TYR A 227 15.59 -4.96 -8.12
C TYR A 227 15.45 -4.33 -9.50
N LEU A 228 15.41 -3.01 -9.60
CA LEU A 228 15.30 -2.30 -10.89
C LEU A 228 16.46 -2.62 -11.82
N SER A 229 17.67 -2.80 -11.28
CA SER A 229 18.84 -3.21 -12.05
C SER A 229 18.68 -4.63 -12.60
N ARG A 230 18.19 -5.57 -11.78
CA ARG A 230 17.85 -6.94 -12.22
C ARG A 230 16.73 -6.93 -13.29
N LYS A 231 15.69 -6.11 -13.09
CA LYS A 231 14.57 -5.93 -14.04
C LYS A 231 15.05 -5.49 -15.42
N LYS A 232 15.92 -4.46 -15.48
CA LYS A 232 16.50 -3.95 -16.73
C LYS A 232 17.36 -4.99 -17.48
N ASN A 233 17.98 -5.91 -16.75
CA ASN A 233 18.85 -6.93 -17.31
C ASN A 233 18.09 -8.18 -17.81
N LYS A 234 16.78 -8.30 -17.56
CA LYS A 234 15.95 -9.39 -18.12
C LYS A 234 15.63 -9.10 -19.59
N ALA A 235 15.91 -10.06 -20.47
CA ALA A 235 15.70 -9.95 -21.92
C ALA A 235 14.23 -9.74 -22.35
N SER A 236 13.27 -10.02 -21.46
CA SER A 236 11.82 -9.84 -21.68
C SER A 236 11.28 -8.49 -21.21
N PHE A 237 12.14 -7.53 -20.84
CA PHE A 237 11.69 -6.21 -20.41
C PHE A 237 11.11 -5.42 -21.59
N MET A 238 9.82 -5.61 -21.85
CA MET A 238 9.04 -4.76 -22.75
C MET A 238 8.65 -3.51 -21.96
N LYS A 239 9.06 -2.33 -22.43
CA LYS A 239 8.53 -1.08 -21.87
C LYS A 239 7.03 -1.06 -22.14
N PRO A 240 6.16 -0.90 -21.13
CA PRO A 240 4.74 -0.80 -21.39
C PRO A 240 4.50 0.38 -22.32
N LYS A 241 3.59 0.18 -23.26
CA LYS A 241 3.18 1.22 -24.21
C LYS A 241 2.44 2.27 -23.39
N ARG A 242 3.10 3.38 -23.02
CA ARG A 242 2.44 4.52 -22.36
C ARG A 242 1.28 4.95 -23.25
N ILE A 243 0.04 4.70 -22.83
CA ILE A 243 -1.13 5.26 -23.49
C ILE A 243 -1.15 6.74 -23.10
N PRO A 244 -0.96 7.68 -24.04
CA PRO A 244 -1.03 9.09 -23.70
C PRO A 244 -2.47 9.43 -23.32
N TYR A 245 -2.69 9.71 -22.03
CA TYR A 245 -3.95 10.28 -21.59
C TYR A 245 -4.00 11.74 -22.07
N ASN A 246 -4.91 12.02 -23.00
CA ASN A 246 -5.22 13.38 -23.42
C ASN A 246 -5.89 14.09 -22.24
N MET A 247 -5.10 14.77 -21.41
CA MET A 247 -5.64 15.83 -20.56
C MET A 247 -6.18 16.91 -21.49
N GLY A 248 -7.50 16.87 -21.71
CA GLY A 248 -8.23 17.96 -22.33
C GLY A 248 -7.95 19.23 -21.53
N ARG A 249 -7.00 20.03 -22.03
CA ARG A 249 -6.80 21.41 -21.60
C ARG A 249 -8.11 22.16 -21.84
N LYS A 250 -8.97 22.22 -20.82
CA LYS A 250 -9.99 23.26 -20.75
C LYS A 250 -9.25 24.56 -20.52
N ASN A 251 -8.87 25.20 -21.62
CA ASN A 251 -8.41 26.57 -21.61
C ASN A 251 -9.57 27.42 -21.08
N HIS A 252 -9.51 27.82 -19.81
CA HIS A 252 -10.27 28.97 -19.34
C HIS A 252 -9.65 30.21 -19.99
N LYS A 253 -10.23 30.61 -21.13
CA LYS A 253 -10.06 31.96 -21.64
C LYS A 253 -10.72 32.90 -20.64
N ARG A 254 -9.94 33.87 -20.18
CA ARG A 254 -10.42 35.09 -19.51
C ARG A 254 -11.31 35.89 -20.43
#